data_AF-A0A2D7GAL5-F1
#
_entry.id   AF-A0A2D7GAL5-F1
#
_cell.length_a   1.000
_cell.length_b   1.000
_cell.length_c   1.000
_cell.angle_alpha   90.00
_cell.angle_beta   90.00
_cell.angle_gamma   90.00
#
_symmetry.space_group_name_H-M   'P 1'
#
loop_
_entity.id
_entity.type
_entity.pdbx_description
1 polymer ?
#
loop_
_entity_poly.entity_id
_entity_poly.type
_entity_poly.pdbx_seq_one_letter_code
_entity_poly.pdbx_strand_id
1 'polypeptide(L)' 'MFQDTVKIGDIVRVKTDLQYPEPPIYGKVWHEYMGKTGIIVEVTHDEIPDCERVVLWIEGREAEFFLNEVEILNGN' A
#
# COMPACT_ATOMS: atom_id res chain seq x y z
N MET A 1 -4.95 -19.31 -2.96
CA MET A 1 -3.72 -19.20 -2.17
C MET A 1 -3.00 -17.96 -2.66
N PHE A 2 -3.27 -16.80 -2.03
CA PHE A 2 -2.64 -15.50 -2.34
C PHE A 2 -2.05 -15.01 -1.02
N GLN A 3 -0.89 -15.54 -0.61
CA GLN A 3 -0.27 -15.20 0.67
C GLN A 3 1.26 -15.05 0.58
N ASP A 4 1.82 -14.94 -0.63
CA ASP A 4 3.28 -14.88 -0.83
C ASP A 4 3.82 -13.53 -1.33
N THR A 5 2.96 -12.55 -1.62
CA THR A 5 3.38 -11.57 -2.63
C THR A 5 4.12 -10.35 -2.11
N VAL A 6 4.10 -10.03 -0.79
CA VAL A 6 4.55 -8.70 -0.30
C VAL A 6 5.46 -8.80 0.91
N LYS A 7 6.60 -8.12 0.87
CA LYS A 7 7.64 -8.13 1.90
C LYS A 7 8.16 -6.73 2.21
N ILE A 8 8.66 -6.55 3.43
CA ILE A 8 9.42 -5.35 3.81
C ILE A 8 10.64 -5.24 2.88
N GLY A 9 10.85 -4.06 2.32
CA GLY A 9 11.88 -3.78 1.33
C GLY A 9 11.39 -3.83 -0.13
N ASP A 10 10.18 -4.34 -0.39
CA ASP A 10 9.63 -4.33 -1.74
C ASP A 10 9.37 -2.89 -2.21
N ILE A 11 9.69 -2.65 -3.48
CA ILE A 11 9.40 -1.39 -4.16
C ILE A 11 8.01 -1.50 -4.76
N VAL A 12 7.13 -0.60 -4.35
CA VAL A 12 5.75 -0.55 -4.82
C VAL A 12 5.39 0.82 -5.35
N ARG A 13 4.38 0.89 -6.21
CA ARG A 13 3.76 2.13 -6.69
C ARG A 13 2.33 2.20 -6.17
N VAL A 14 1.92 3.40 -5.75
CA VAL A 14 0.51 3.65 -5.43
C VAL A 14 -0.29 3.69 -6.72
N LYS A 15 -1.33 2.86 -6.82
CA LYS A 15 -2.19 2.75 -7.99
C LYS A 15 -2.87 4.07 -8.30
N THR A 16 -3.05 4.36 -9.58
CA THR A 16 -3.67 5.60 -10.06
C THR A 16 -5.15 5.44 -10.43
N ASP A 17 -5.64 4.21 -10.45
CA ASP A 17 -6.99 3.83 -10.90
C ASP A 17 -7.92 3.44 -9.74
N LEU A 18 -7.53 3.76 -8.50
CA LEU A 18 -8.33 3.51 -7.31
C LEU A 18 -9.63 4.31 -7.35
N GLN A 19 -10.75 3.57 -7.39
CA GLN A 19 -12.09 4.13 -7.28
C GLN A 19 -12.66 3.80 -5.92
N TYR A 20 -12.60 4.77 -5.01
CA TYR A 20 -13.29 4.67 -3.72
C TYR A 20 -14.70 5.25 -3.84
N PRO A 21 -15.76 4.50 -3.50
CA PRO A 21 -17.13 5.04 -3.50
C PRO A 21 -17.30 6.18 -2.48
N GLU A 22 -16.50 6.18 -1.41
CA GLU A 22 -16.33 7.27 -0.45
C GLU A 22 -14.87 7.26 0.03
N PRO A 23 -14.21 8.42 0.28
CA PRO A 23 -12.84 8.42 0.79
C PRO A 23 -12.80 7.60 2.08
N PRO A 24 -12.00 6.51 2.14
CA PRO A 24 -12.02 5.66 3.31
C PRO A 24 -11.57 6.50 4.51
N ILE A 25 -12.31 6.37 5.62
CA ILE A 25 -12.07 7.11 6.87
C ILE A 25 -10.63 6.88 7.37
N TYR A 26 -10.01 5.78 6.93
CA TYR A 26 -8.62 5.37 7.10
C TYR A 26 -7.96 5.21 5.73
N GLY A 27 -6.80 5.82 5.47
CA GLY A 27 -6.19 5.91 4.13
C GLY A 27 -6.12 7.33 3.54
N LYS A 28 -6.28 8.36 4.36
CA LYS A 28 -6.45 9.78 3.95
C LYS A 28 -5.38 10.38 3.03
N VAL A 29 -4.29 9.70 2.69
CA VAL A 29 -3.20 10.29 1.89
C VAL A 29 -2.96 9.60 0.56
N TRP A 30 -3.70 8.55 0.19
CA TRP A 30 -3.43 7.81 -1.06
C TRP A 30 -3.44 8.73 -2.29
N HIS A 31 -4.39 9.66 -2.34
CA HIS A 31 -4.54 10.65 -3.40
C HIS A 31 -3.33 11.58 -3.56
N GLU A 32 -2.60 11.88 -2.46
CA GLU A 32 -1.38 12.69 -2.50
C GLU A 32 -0.19 11.93 -3.08
N TYR A 33 -0.23 10.60 -2.99
CA TYR A 33 0.85 9.71 -3.38
C TYR A 33 0.54 8.89 -4.65
N MET A 34 -0.58 9.16 -5.35
CA MET A 34 -0.95 8.46 -6.59
C MET A 34 0.19 8.47 -7.61
N GLY A 35 0.55 7.29 -8.11
CA GLY A 35 1.63 7.11 -9.07
C GLY A 35 3.04 7.27 -8.48
N LYS A 36 3.17 7.66 -7.20
CA LYS A 36 4.46 7.71 -6.53
C LYS A 36 4.92 6.31 -6.15
N THR A 37 6.24 6.17 -6.13
CA THR A 37 6.92 4.92 -5.76
C THR A 37 7.41 5.04 -4.33
N GLY A 38 7.24 3.96 -3.57
CA GLY A 38 7.68 3.83 -2.18
C GLY A 38 8.31 2.48 -1.92
N ILE A 39 8.90 2.36 -0.73
CA ILE A 39 9.43 1.10 -0.21
C ILE A 39 8.56 0.68 0.97
N ILE A 40 8.18 -0.59 1.03
CA ILE A 40 7.46 -1.13 2.18
C ILE A 40 8.41 -1.17 3.38
N VAL A 41 8.05 -0.50 4.46
CA VAL A 41 8.81 -0.50 5.72
C VAL A 41 8.11 -1.28 6.82
N GLU A 42 6.80 -1.46 6.73
CA GLU A 42 5.99 -2.24 7.66
C GLU A 42 4.84 -2.94 6.94
N VAL A 43 4.46 -4.12 7.41
CA VAL A 43 3.29 -4.87 6.95
C VAL A 43 2.46 -5.26 8.17
N THR A 44 1.21 -4.80 8.20
CA THR A 44 0.29 -5.01 9.31
C THR A 44 -0.90 -5.84 8.83
N HIS A 45 -1.21 -6.90 9.56
CA HIS A 45 -2.35 -7.78 9.29
C HIS A 45 -3.36 -7.57 10.42
N ASP A 46 -4.56 -7.08 10.09
CA ASP A 46 -5.67 -7.16 11.03
C ASP A 46 -6.22 -8.59 11.08
N GLU A 47 -6.87 -8.95 12.20
CA GLU A 47 -7.57 -10.23 12.37
C GLU A 47 -8.75 -10.45 11.39
N ILE A 48 -9.05 -9.43 10.56
CA ILE A 48 -10.06 -9.50 9.50
C ILE A 48 -9.38 -10.02 8.23
N PRO A 49 -9.79 -11.20 7.69
CA PRO A 49 -9.31 -11.65 6.41
C PRO A 49 -9.62 -10.60 5.34
N ASP A 50 -8.62 -10.26 4.53
CA ASP A 50 -8.66 -9.27 3.43
C ASP A 50 -8.34 -7.79 3.79
N CYS A 51 -7.89 -7.49 5.01
CA CYS A 51 -7.46 -6.14 5.40
C CYS A 51 -5.93 -6.05 5.68
N GLU A 52 -5.12 -6.43 4.69
CA GLU A 52 -3.66 -6.27 4.78
C GLU A 52 -3.28 -4.81 4.51
N ARG A 53 -2.53 -4.22 5.44
CA ARG A 53 -2.06 -2.83 5.37
C ARG A 53 -0.54 -2.80 5.27
N VAL A 54 -0.02 -1.82 4.56
CA VAL A 54 1.41 -1.59 4.39
C VAL A 54 1.74 -0.14 4.69
N VAL A 55 2.86 0.08 5.37
CA VAL A 55 3.44 1.41 5.53
C VAL A 55 4.53 1.58 4.48
N LEU A 56 4.40 2.62 3.68
CA LEU A 56 5.36 2.98 2.65
C LEU A 56 6.22 4.16 3.10
N TRP A 57 7.52 4.05 2.85
CA TRP A 57 8.43 5.20 2.86
C TRP A 57 8.44 5.86 1.48
N ILE A 58 7.84 7.04 1.37
CA ILE A 58 7.74 7.83 0.13
C ILE A 58 8.27 9.24 0.41
N GLU A 59 9.27 9.67 -0.37
CA GLU A 59 9.80 11.05 -0.33
C GLU A 59 10.18 11.57 1.08
N GLY A 60 10.68 10.67 1.94
CA GLY A 60 11.10 11.03 3.30
C GLY A 60 9.98 11.03 4.34
N ARG A 61 8.82 10.44 4.03
CA ARG A 61 7.67 10.31 4.93
C ARG A 61 7.13 8.88 4.93
N GLU A 62 6.57 8.48 6.07
CA GLU A 62 5.80 7.25 6.21
C GLU A 62 4.32 7.52 5.95
N ALA A 63 3.69 6.66 5.17
CA ALA A 63 2.26 6.71 4.89
C ALA A 63 1.67 5.30 4.83
N GLU A 64 0.51 5.11 5.44
CA GLU A 64 -0.23 3.84 5.49
C GLU A 64 -1.16 3.70 4.28
N PHE A 65 -1.16 2.51 3.68
CA PHE A 65 -1.98 2.13 2.53
C PHE A 65 -2.55 0.72 2.74
N PHE A 66 -3.68 0.44 2.12
CA PHE A 66 -4.13 -0.93 1.94
C PHE A 66 -3.29 -1.62 0.86
N LEU A 67 -3.09 -2.92 1.00
CA LEU A 67 -2.28 -3.66 0.05
C LEU A 67 -2.85 -3.63 -1.38
N ASN A 68 -4.17 -3.58 -1.51
CA ASN A 68 -4.83 -3.46 -2.79
C ASN A 68 -4.67 -2.06 -3.44
N GLU A 69 -4.21 -1.05 -2.70
CA GLU A 69 -3.92 0.31 -3.19
C GLU A 69 -2.57 0.42 -3.88
N VAL A 70 -1.72 -0.60 -3.75
CA VAL A 70 -0.35 -0.57 -4.25
C VAL A 70 -0.13 -1.71 -5.23
N GLU A 71 0.79 -1.49 -6.17
CA GLU A 71 1.26 -2.51 -7.11
C GLU A 71 2.76 -2.69 -6.94
N ILE A 72 3.21 -3.94 -6.93
CA ILE A 72 4.63 -4.27 -6.72
C ILE A 72 5.38 -4.08 -8.05
N LEU A 73 6.45 -3.31 -8.02
CA LEU A 73 7.28 -3.06 -9.20
C LEU A 73 8.44 -4.05 -9.34
N ASN A 74 8.89 -4.65 -8.23
CA ASN A 74 9.90 -5.71 -8.21
C ASN A 74 9.31 -6.97 -7.59
N GLY A 75 8.85 -7.90 -8.42
CA GLY A 75 8.68 -9.30 -8.03
C GLY A 75 10.00 -10.02 -8.26
N ASN A 76 10.81 -10.13 -7.21
CA ASN A 76 12.04 -10.92 -7.24
C ASN A 76 11.77 -12.36 -6.80
#